data_AF-K2ESZ2-F1
#
_entry.id   AF-K2ESZ2-F1
#
_cell.length_a   1.000
_cell.length_b   1.000
_cell.length_c   1.000
_cell.angle_alpha   90.00
_cell.angle_beta   90.00
_cell.angle_gamma   90.00
#
_symmetry.space_group_name_H-M   'P 1'
#
loop_
_entity.id
_entity.type
_entity.pdbx_description
1 polymer ?
#
loop_
_entity_poly.entity_id
_entity_poly.type
_entity_poly.pdbx_seq_one_letter_code
_entity_poly.pdbx_strand_id
1 'polypeptide(L)'
;MTDEQETNHAFARSLSNAGLGIVCLLVQKEYKPGDLPPKDGYLAWHEWAEVQYRAGIKQKRCKKCGKRITPQEVNGHMAQHFTDGIALDAILA
;
A
#
# COMPACT_ATOMS: atom_id res chain seq x y z
N MET A 1 11.40 -10.83 -45.44
CA MET A 1 10.47 -9.69 -45.46
C MET A 1 9.22 -10.19 -46.13
N THR A 2 8.13 -10.52 -45.45
CA THR A 2 7.61 -10.40 -44.08
C THR A 2 6.65 -11.62 -43.93
N ASP A 3 6.24 -12.17 -42.79
CA ASP A 3 5.51 -11.55 -41.69
C ASP A 3 5.40 -12.59 -40.54
N GLU A 4 5.98 -12.25 -39.40
CA GLU A 4 5.81 -12.97 -38.12
C GLU A 4 4.51 -12.52 -37.43
N GLN A 5 3.35 -12.71 -38.05
CA GLN A 5 2.07 -12.21 -37.52
C GLN A 5 1.01 -13.28 -37.15
N GLU A 6 1.36 -14.57 -37.08
CA GLU A 6 0.38 -15.64 -36.76
C GLU A 6 0.30 -16.08 -35.29
N THR A 7 0.65 -15.23 -34.31
CA THR A 7 0.61 -15.63 -32.88
C THR A 7 -0.43 -14.91 -32.02
N ASN A 8 -1.24 -13.99 -32.56
CA ASN A 8 -2.19 -13.20 -31.76
C ASN A 8 -3.68 -13.56 -31.93
N HIS A 9 -4.02 -14.66 -32.62
CA HIS A 9 -5.42 -15.05 -32.89
C HIS A 9 -5.94 -16.25 -32.06
N ALA A 10 -5.40 -16.44 -30.85
CA ALA A 10 -5.86 -17.50 -29.93
C ALA A 10 -6.56 -16.99 -28.65
N PHE A 11 -7.13 -15.77 -28.66
CA PHE A 11 -7.84 -15.23 -27.48
C PHE A 11 -9.25 -14.69 -27.80
N ALA A 12 -9.97 -15.32 -28.71
CA ALA A 12 -11.39 -15.04 -28.89
C ALA A 12 -12.16 -16.35 -29.04
N ARG A 13 -12.24 -17.10 -27.94
CA ARG A 13 -13.22 -18.19 -27.85
C ARG A 13 -14.60 -17.58 -27.68
N SER A 14 -15.44 -17.86 -28.67
CA SER A 14 -16.87 -17.57 -28.76
C SER A 14 -17.59 -17.78 -27.42
N LEU A 15 -18.11 -16.70 -26.83
CA LEU A 15 -19.03 -16.75 -25.70
C LEU A 15 -20.46 -16.94 -26.22
N SER A 16 -20.78 -18.15 -26.67
CA SER A 16 -22.14 -18.58 -26.93
C SER A 16 -22.75 -19.18 -25.64
N ASN A 17 -23.35 -18.31 -24.82
CA ASN A 17 -24.55 -18.52 -24.00
C ASN A 17 -24.71 -17.35 -23.01
N ALA A 18 -25.72 -16.51 -23.24
CA ALA A 18 -26.00 -15.29 -22.49
C ALA A 18 -26.59 -15.59 -21.10
N GLY A 19 -25.74 -15.94 -20.14
CA GLY A 19 -25.98 -15.60 -18.74
C GLY A 19 -25.34 -14.24 -18.46
N LEU A 20 -25.99 -13.38 -17.66
CA LEU A 20 -25.35 -12.17 -17.15
C LEU A 20 -24.16 -12.58 -16.28
N GLY A 21 -22.97 -12.64 -16.88
CA GLY A 21 -21.72 -12.87 -16.17
C GLY A 21 -21.39 -11.65 -15.34
N ILE A 22 -21.46 -11.78 -14.01
CA ILE A 22 -20.95 -10.76 -13.11
C ILE A 22 -19.43 -10.85 -13.13
N VAL A 23 -18.79 -9.80 -13.60
CA VAL A 23 -17.33 -9.61 -13.48
C VAL A 23 -17.08 -8.75 -12.25
N CYS A 24 -16.33 -9.27 -11.29
CA CYS A 24 -15.86 -8.49 -10.14
C CYS A 24 -14.53 -7.82 -10.51
N LEU A 25 -14.54 -6.49 -10.63
CA LEU A 25 -13.33 -5.69 -10.83
C LEU A 25 -12.88 -5.12 -9.49
N LEU A 26 -11.63 -5.40 -9.10
CA LEU A 26 -10.97 -4.76 -7.96
C LEU A 26 -10.30 -3.48 -8.45
N VAL A 27 -10.90 -2.32 -8.17
CA VAL A 27 -10.27 -1.02 -8.45
C VAL A 27 -9.38 -0.66 -7.27
N GLN A 28 -8.06 -0.60 -7.50
CA GLN A 28 -7.07 -0.22 -6.50
C GLN A 28 -6.81 1.30 -6.54
N LYS A 29 -6.35 1.85 -5.42
CA LYS A 29 -5.98 3.26 -5.31
C LYS A 29 -4.55 3.46 -5.81
N GLU A 30 -4.31 4.53 -6.55
CA GLU A 30 -2.95 4.92 -6.92
C GLU A 30 -2.26 5.65 -5.75
N TYR A 31 -1.06 5.19 -5.40
CA TYR A 31 -0.21 5.80 -4.37
C TYR A 31 0.95 6.57 -5.00
N LYS A 32 1.32 7.69 -4.37
CA LYS A 32 2.46 8.51 -4.76
C LYS A 32 3.62 8.37 -3.76
N PRO A 33 4.87 8.57 -4.21
CA PRO A 33 6.00 8.71 -3.30
C PRO A 33 5.76 9.82 -2.27
N GLY A 34 6.00 9.53 -1.00
CA GLY A 34 5.79 10.46 0.11
C GLY A 34 4.39 10.45 0.73
N ASP A 35 3.43 9.73 0.14
CA ASP A 35 2.11 9.56 0.75
C ASP A 35 2.20 8.92 2.14
N LEU A 36 1.30 9.31 3.03
CA LEU A 36 1.09 8.64 4.30
C LEU A 36 0.54 7.22 4.07
N PRO A 37 0.88 6.26 4.95
CA PRO A 37 0.38 4.90 4.84
C PRO A 37 -1.16 4.88 4.88
N PRO A 38 -1.80 3.95 4.14
CA PRO A 38 -3.23 3.73 4.29
C PRO A 38 -3.55 3.29 5.73
N LYS A 39 -4.71 3.73 6.24
CA LYS A 39 -5.15 3.37 7.60
C LYS A 39 -5.56 1.91 7.72
N ASP A 40 -6.14 1.36 6.65
CA ASP A 40 -6.74 0.02 6.63
C ASP A 40 -6.38 -0.72 5.34
N GLY A 41 -6.45 -2.05 5.41
CA GLY A 41 -6.31 -2.95 4.26
C GLY A 41 -4.87 -3.45 4.05
N TYR A 42 -4.71 -4.77 4.10
CA TYR A 42 -3.42 -5.42 3.88
C TYR A 42 -2.86 -5.14 2.48
N LEU A 43 -3.68 -5.34 1.44
CA LEU A 43 -3.26 -5.13 0.06
C LEU A 43 -2.88 -3.66 -0.20
N ALA A 44 -3.69 -2.73 0.29
CA ALA A 44 -3.44 -1.30 0.24
C ALA A 44 -2.08 -0.92 0.86
N TRP A 45 -1.75 -1.50 2.02
CA TRP A 45 -0.46 -1.27 2.67
C TRP A 45 0.71 -1.79 1.84
N HIS A 46 0.56 -2.97 1.23
CA HIS A 46 1.59 -3.58 0.39
C HIS A 46 1.87 -2.76 -0.88
N GLU A 47 0.83 -2.32 -1.59
CA GLU A 47 0.98 -1.48 -2.77
C GLU A 47 1.61 -0.13 -2.45
N TRP A 48 1.16 0.51 -1.37
CA TRP A 48 1.79 1.74 -0.87
C TRP A 48 3.27 1.53 -0.56
N ALA A 49 3.60 0.47 0.19
CA ALA A 49 4.96 0.17 0.60
C ALA A 49 5.88 -0.08 -0.61
N GLU A 50 5.37 -0.74 -1.64
CA GLU A 50 6.09 -0.96 -2.89
C GLU A 50 6.39 0.36 -3.63
N VAL A 51 5.43 1.27 -3.73
CA VAL A 51 5.65 2.60 -4.33
C VAL A 51 6.72 3.37 -3.56
N GLN A 52 6.67 3.37 -2.23
CA GLN A 52 7.68 4.05 -1.41
C GLN A 52 9.07 3.44 -1.60
N TYR A 53 9.15 2.11 -1.62
CA TYR A 53 10.40 1.39 -1.81
C TYR A 53 11.02 1.68 -3.19
N ARG A 54 10.22 1.64 -4.25
CA ARG A 54 10.65 1.96 -5.63
C ARG A 54 11.11 3.42 -5.76
N ALA A 55 10.53 4.33 -4.99
CA ALA A 55 10.97 5.72 -4.90
C ALA A 55 12.26 5.92 -4.06
N GLY A 56 12.83 4.85 -3.50
CA GLY A 56 14.06 4.92 -2.71
C GLY A 56 13.86 5.39 -1.27
N ILE A 57 12.61 5.46 -0.78
CA ILE A 57 12.31 5.84 0.60
C ILE A 57 12.69 4.70 1.53
N LYS A 58 13.70 4.93 2.37
CA LYS A 58 14.26 3.91 3.27
C LYS A 58 13.55 3.93 4.62
N GLN A 59 13.00 2.78 5.02
CA GLN A 59 12.51 2.58 6.38
C GLN A 59 13.66 2.53 7.38
N LYS A 60 13.51 3.25 8.50
CA LYS A 60 14.43 3.22 9.64
C LYS A 60 13.78 2.53 10.82
N ARG A 61 14.57 1.87 11.66
CA ARG A 61 14.08 1.25 12.89
C ARG A 61 13.99 2.31 13.99
N CYS A 62 12.82 2.45 14.61
CA CYS A 62 12.63 3.25 15.81
C CYS A 62 13.44 2.65 16.97
N LYS A 63 14.23 3.47 17.66
CA LYS A 63 15.06 3.00 18.78
C LYS A 63 14.24 2.72 20.06
N LYS A 64 13.08 3.35 20.23
CA LYS A 64 12.24 3.18 21.43
C LYS A 64 11.38 1.92 21.38
N CYS A 65 10.66 1.68 20.28
CA CYS A 65 9.75 0.52 20.16
C CYS A 65 10.19 -0.52 19.12
N GLY A 66 11.28 -0.31 18.40
CA GLY A 66 11.81 -1.28 17.44
C GLY A 66 11.02 -1.41 16.12
N LYS A 67 9.91 -0.68 15.93
CA LYS A 67 9.12 -0.67 14.69
C LYS A 67 9.91 -0.05 13.53
N ARG A 68 9.70 -0.54 12.31
CA ARG A 68 10.24 0.08 11.09
C ARG A 68 9.27 1.16 10.63
N ILE A 69 9.77 2.38 10.45
CA ILE A 69 8.98 3.55 10.07
C ILE A 69 9.65 4.25 8.87
N THR A 70 8.84 4.80 7.98
CA THR A 70 9.29 5.68 6.90
C THR A 70 9.50 7.11 7.40
N PRO A 71 10.27 7.96 6.70
CA PRO A 71 10.47 9.37 7.07
C PRO A 71 9.17 10.16 7.26
N GLN A 72 8.15 9.91 6.44
CA GLN A 72 6.85 10.59 6.53
C GLN A 72 6.03 10.17 7.77
N GLU A 73 6.30 8.99 8.35
CA GLU A 73 5.62 8.51 9.56
C GLU A 73 6.29 9.00 10.85
N VAL A 74 7.49 9.58 10.79
CA VAL A 74 8.31 9.90 11.97
C VAL A 74 7.57 10.83 12.94
N ASN A 75 6.96 11.91 12.46
CA ASN A 75 6.33 12.90 13.34
C ASN A 75 5.16 12.30 14.13
N GLY A 76 4.25 11.59 13.44
CA GLY A 76 3.13 10.92 14.10
C GLY A 76 3.60 9.81 15.04
N HIS A 77 4.63 9.05 14.64
CA HIS A 77 5.18 7.99 15.46
C HIS A 77 5.92 8.50 16.71
N MET A 78 6.66 9.61 16.61
CA MET A 78 7.36 10.22 17.75
C MET A 78 6.39 10.88 18.72
N ALA A 79 5.29 11.46 18.25
CA ALA A 79 4.25 12.01 19.12
C ALA A 79 3.63 10.94 20.05
N GLN A 80 3.44 9.72 19.56
CA GLN A 80 2.97 8.58 20.38
C GLN A 80 3.94 8.27 21.53
N HIS A 81 5.25 8.37 21.29
CA HIS A 81 6.24 8.13 22.34
C HIS A 81 6.30 9.22 23.40
N PHE A 82 5.84 10.43 23.09
CA PHE A 82 5.78 11.53 24.05
C PHE A 82 4.65 11.31 25.07
N THR A 83 3.49 10.86 24.60
CA THR A 83 2.34 10.55 25.46
C THR A 83 2.60 9.37 26.39
N ASP A 84 3.46 8.42 26.00
CA ASP A 84 3.86 7.30 26.87
C ASP A 84 4.73 7.73 28.06
N GLY A 85 5.33 8.93 28.02
CA GLY A 85 6.22 9.45 29.07
C GLY A 85 5.55 10.44 30.02
N ILE A 86 4.39 11.00 29.64
CA ILE A 86 3.53 11.76 30.54
C ILE A 86 2.50 10.76 31.07
N ALA A 87 2.91 10.11 32.14
CA ALA A 87 2.08 9.25 32.96
C ALA A 87 0.72 9.95 33.19
N LEU A 88 -0.36 9.37 32.67
CA LEU A 88 -1.75 9.89 32.76
C LEU A 88 -2.20 10.04 34.24
N ASP A 89 -1.46 9.42 35.16
CA ASP A 89 -1.53 9.52 36.61
C ASP A 89 -1.21 10.91 37.19
N ALA A 90 -0.61 11.83 36.42
CA ALA A 90 -0.35 13.20 36.88
C ALA A 90 -1.50 14.20 36.62
N ILE A 91 -2.56 13.82 35.90
CA ILE A 91 -3.66 14.73 35.51
C ILE A 91 -4.93 14.52 36.38
N LEU A 92 -4.96 13.51 37.24
CA LEU A 92 -6.10 13.18 38.12
C LEU A 92 -5.74 13.19 39.63
N ALA A 93 -4.77 14.00 40.05
CA ALA A 93 -4.47 14.24 41.46
C ALA A 93 -5.02 15.59 41.93
#